data_AF-A0A285NE07-F1
#
_entry.id   AF-A0A285NE07-F1
#
_cell.length_a   1.000
_cell.length_b   1.000
_cell.length_c   1.000
_cell.angle_alpha   90.00
_cell.angle_beta   90.00
_cell.angle_gamma   90.00
#
_symmetry.space_group_name_H-M   'P 1'
#
loop_
_entity.id
_entity.type
_entity.pdbx_description
1 polymer ?
#
loop_
_entity_poly.entity_id
_entity_poly.type
_entity_poly.pdbx_seq_one_letter_code
_entity_poly.pdbx_strand_id
1 'polypeptide(L)'
;MTGGLQGPGPKDRPRPDGRRNSQGIRVDPDAEAEPDVRRAVLSALVKNEPGVLSEVSSLFSRRQFNIESLTVGPIEDSSKSRITLVIEEPEPGIEQAKKQLRKLLPVVSVTELPEDASQRELALIKVGSTRPDEVRAVADMYDGQAVDAGRETITVEVTGSKQKIDAAVDAFDQFGIHEIVRTGTAALSRGADYTATTPDGAPADD
;
A
#
# COMPACT_ATOMS: atom_id res chain seq x y z
N MET A 1 6.98 38.03 -60.07
CA MET A 1 8.18 37.18 -59.99
C MET A 1 8.20 36.59 -58.58
N THR A 2 7.82 35.33 -58.43
CA THR A 2 7.71 34.62 -57.14
C THR A 2 9.07 34.04 -56.78
N GLY A 3 9.82 34.73 -55.91
CA GLY A 3 11.05 34.21 -55.32
C GLY A 3 10.72 33.14 -54.29
N GLY A 4 10.96 31.87 -54.62
CA GLY A 4 10.80 30.77 -53.67
C GLY A 4 11.79 30.90 -52.52
N LEU A 5 11.33 30.63 -51.29
CA LEU A 5 12.18 30.62 -50.10
C LEU A 5 13.24 29.52 -50.26
N GLN A 6 14.52 29.93 -50.25
CA GLN A 6 15.64 29.01 -50.35
C GLN A 6 15.86 28.37 -48.97
N GLY A 7 15.48 27.10 -48.83
CA GLY A 7 15.71 26.33 -47.60
C GLY A 7 17.21 26.10 -47.32
N PRO A 8 17.57 25.72 -46.08
CA PRO A 8 18.94 25.50 -45.69
C PRO A 8 19.64 24.41 -46.53
N GLY A 9 20.93 24.63 -46.79
CA GLY A 9 21.76 23.71 -47.56
C GLY A 9 21.88 22.33 -46.91
N PRO A 10 22.30 21.27 -47.65
CA PRO A 10 22.37 19.91 -47.13
C PRO A 10 23.21 19.72 -45.86
N LYS A 11 24.17 20.63 -45.60
CA LYS A 11 25.04 20.62 -44.42
C LYS A 11 24.46 21.40 -43.24
N ASP A 12 23.54 22.33 -43.50
CA ASP A 12 22.93 23.24 -42.51
C ASP A 12 21.55 22.75 -42.04
N ARG A 13 21.13 21.56 -42.50
CA ARG A 13 19.91 20.94 -41.98
C ARG A 13 20.16 20.51 -40.53
N PRO A 14 19.33 20.95 -39.57
CA PRO A 14 19.43 20.47 -38.20
C PRO A 14 19.31 18.95 -38.19
N ARG A 15 20.31 18.29 -37.60
CA ARG A 15 20.27 16.86 -37.36
C ARG A 15 19.55 16.66 -36.04
N PRO A 16 18.49 15.83 -36.00
CA PRO A 16 17.84 15.52 -34.74
C PRO A 16 18.77 14.66 -33.89
N ASP A 17 19.18 15.19 -32.74
CA ASP A 17 19.89 14.47 -31.69
C ASP A 17 18.90 13.76 -30.75
N GLY A 18 19.38 12.77 -29.99
CA GLY A 18 18.58 12.00 -29.03
C GLY A 18 18.52 10.49 -29.29
N ARG A 19 18.27 9.70 -28.24
CA ARG A 19 18.11 8.25 -28.36
C ARG A 19 16.71 7.90 -28.86
N ARG A 20 16.61 6.77 -29.56
CA ARG A 20 15.31 6.19 -29.95
C ARG A 20 14.95 5.11 -28.95
N ASN A 21 13.69 5.08 -28.54
CA ASN A 21 13.17 3.97 -27.74
C ASN A 21 12.99 2.70 -28.61
N SER A 22 12.59 1.59 -27.98
CA SER A 22 12.37 0.29 -28.62
C SER A 22 11.29 0.29 -29.71
N GLN A 23 10.46 1.33 -29.78
CA GLN A 23 9.44 1.55 -30.81
C GLN A 23 9.90 2.53 -31.91
N GLY A 24 11.16 2.95 -31.89
CA GLY A 24 11.74 3.83 -32.91
C GLY A 24 11.34 5.30 -32.78
N ILE A 25 10.65 5.69 -31.70
CA ILE A 25 10.24 7.07 -31.42
C ILE A 25 11.43 7.80 -30.77
N ARG A 26 11.67 9.06 -31.18
CA ARG A 26 12.68 9.92 -30.53
C ARG A 26 12.09 10.46 -29.24
N VAL A 27 12.79 10.25 -28.13
CA VAL A 27 12.38 10.74 -26.82
C VAL A 27 13.41 11.75 -26.35
N ASP A 28 12.91 12.89 -25.86
CA ASP A 28 13.74 13.90 -25.19
C ASP A 28 14.25 13.28 -23.87
N PRO A 29 15.55 13.27 -23.55
CA PRO A 29 16.07 12.62 -22.34
C PRO A 29 15.44 13.11 -21.03
N ASP A 30 14.88 14.32 -21.00
CA ASP A 30 14.14 14.85 -19.84
C ASP A 30 12.68 14.34 -19.77
N ALA A 31 12.17 13.68 -20.81
CA ALA A 31 10.80 13.17 -20.91
C ALA A 31 10.63 11.70 -20.44
N GLU A 32 11.72 11.03 -20.06
CA GLU A 32 11.72 9.68 -19.46
C GLU A 32 12.00 9.72 -17.94
N ALA A 33 11.53 10.75 -17.22
CA ALA A 33 11.41 10.61 -15.78
C ALA A 33 10.30 9.58 -15.52
N GLU A 34 10.69 8.35 -15.15
CA GLU A 34 9.74 7.42 -14.52
C GLU A 34 9.09 8.18 -13.36
N PRO A 35 7.76 8.33 -13.36
CA PRO A 35 7.11 9.18 -12.39
C PRO A 35 7.36 8.63 -10.99
N ASP A 36 7.71 9.51 -10.05
CA ASP A 36 8.04 9.13 -8.69
C ASP A 36 6.90 8.31 -8.07
N VAL A 37 7.23 7.10 -7.66
CA VAL A 37 6.32 6.19 -6.97
C VAL A 37 6.28 6.58 -5.50
N ARG A 38 5.08 6.65 -4.91
CA ARG A 38 4.93 6.81 -3.47
C ARG A 38 3.98 5.79 -2.88
N ARG A 39 4.16 5.55 -1.59
CA ARG A 39 3.26 4.72 -0.79
C ARG A 39 2.03 5.54 -0.39
N ALA A 40 0.84 5.03 -0.65
CA ALA A 40 -0.43 5.64 -0.27
C ALA A 40 -1.29 4.68 0.56
N VAL A 41 -1.94 5.22 1.60
CA VAL A 41 -2.86 4.47 2.45
C VAL A 41 -4.28 4.93 2.15
N LEU A 42 -5.08 4.06 1.55
CA LEU A 42 -6.46 4.33 1.20
C LEU A 42 -7.39 3.61 2.20
N SER A 43 -8.30 4.35 2.80
CA SER A 43 -9.42 3.79 3.56
C SER A 43 -10.68 3.87 2.69
N ALA A 44 -11.24 2.72 2.36
CA ALA A 44 -12.55 2.61 1.73
C ALA A 44 -13.59 2.12 2.75
N LEU A 45 -14.64 2.92 2.96
CA LEU A 45 -15.82 2.49 3.70
C LEU A 45 -16.75 1.79 2.71
N VAL A 46 -17.15 0.56 3.02
CA VAL A 46 -17.94 -0.29 2.13
C VAL A 46 -19.10 -0.92 2.86
N LYS A 47 -20.11 -1.35 2.11
CA LYS A 47 -21.18 -2.21 2.66
C LYS A 47 -20.61 -3.56 3.08
N ASN A 48 -21.07 -4.08 4.21
CA ASN A 48 -20.70 -5.41 4.69
C ASN A 48 -21.60 -6.49 4.08
N GLU A 49 -21.43 -6.72 2.77
CA GLU A 49 -22.23 -7.67 2.00
C GLU A 49 -21.31 -8.72 1.34
N PRO A 50 -21.80 -9.96 1.11
CA PRO A 50 -21.05 -10.96 0.36
C PRO A 50 -20.61 -10.46 -1.01
N GLY A 51 -19.34 -10.68 -1.37
CA GLY A 51 -18.80 -10.33 -2.69
C GLY A 51 -18.09 -8.97 -2.76
N VAL A 52 -18.30 -8.08 -1.79
CA VAL A 52 -17.69 -6.73 -1.79
C VAL A 52 -16.16 -6.78 -1.80
N LEU A 53 -15.55 -7.63 -0.96
CA LEU A 53 -14.09 -7.82 -0.96
C LEU A 53 -13.59 -8.33 -2.31
N SER A 54 -14.32 -9.25 -2.95
CA SER A 54 -13.97 -9.79 -4.26
C SER A 54 -14.04 -8.75 -5.37
N GLU A 55 -15.01 -7.83 -5.31
CA GLU A 55 -15.10 -6.72 -6.26
C GLU A 55 -13.91 -5.75 -6.13
N VAL A 56 -13.55 -5.41 -4.89
CA VAL A 56 -12.41 -4.54 -4.59
C VAL A 56 -11.12 -5.21 -5.04
N SER A 57 -10.82 -6.44 -4.62
CA SER A 57 -9.58 -7.13 -5.03
C SER A 57 -9.49 -7.33 -6.55
N SER A 58 -10.62 -7.64 -7.21
CA SER A 58 -10.69 -7.76 -8.68
C SER A 58 -10.43 -6.44 -9.40
N LEU A 59 -10.79 -5.30 -8.81
CA LEU A 59 -10.46 -4.00 -9.38
C LEU A 59 -8.94 -3.78 -9.42
N PHE A 60 -8.24 -4.03 -8.31
CA PHE A 60 -6.79 -3.85 -8.24
C PHE A 60 -6.05 -4.83 -9.14
N SER A 61 -6.46 -6.11 -9.17
CA SER A 61 -5.86 -7.12 -10.05
C SER A 61 -6.00 -6.75 -11.54
N ARG A 62 -7.20 -6.36 -12.01
CA ARG A 62 -7.44 -6.01 -13.43
C ARG A 62 -6.72 -4.75 -13.88
N ARG A 63 -6.45 -3.83 -12.95
CA ARG A 63 -5.74 -2.58 -13.21
C ARG A 63 -4.24 -2.68 -12.96
N GLN A 64 -3.77 -3.84 -12.50
CA GLN A 64 -2.36 -4.12 -12.18
C GLN A 64 -1.78 -3.13 -11.16
N PHE A 65 -2.61 -2.69 -10.20
CA PHE A 65 -2.12 -1.88 -9.10
C PHE A 65 -1.31 -2.74 -8.14
N ASN A 66 -0.16 -2.23 -7.69
CA ASN A 66 0.67 -2.89 -6.71
C ASN A 66 0.09 -2.73 -5.29
N ILE A 67 -0.49 -3.79 -4.74
CA ILE A 67 -0.99 -3.81 -3.36
C ILE A 67 0.13 -4.29 -2.43
N GLU A 68 0.59 -3.41 -1.55
CA GLU A 68 1.50 -3.78 -0.44
C GLU A 68 0.72 -4.53 0.65
N SER A 69 -0.45 -4.02 1.05
CA SER A 69 -1.32 -4.71 2.01
C SER A 69 -2.80 -4.36 1.84
N LEU A 70 -3.66 -5.29 2.24
CA LEU A 70 -5.11 -5.13 2.27
C LEU A 70 -5.64 -5.73 3.56
N THR A 71 -6.31 -4.92 4.37
CA THR A 71 -6.97 -5.35 5.61
C THR A 71 -8.44 -4.95 5.55
N VAL A 72 -9.32 -5.80 6.06
CA VAL A 72 -10.77 -5.54 6.10
C VAL A 72 -11.33 -5.92 7.47
N GLY A 73 -12.23 -5.09 8.01
CA GLY A 73 -12.95 -5.39 9.24
C GLY A 73 -14.28 -4.65 9.33
N PRO A 74 -15.28 -5.21 10.03
CA PRO A 74 -16.53 -4.51 10.30
C PRO A 74 -16.29 -3.30 11.22
N ILE A 75 -17.14 -2.29 11.11
CA ILE A 75 -17.21 -1.17 12.08
C ILE A 75 -18.39 -1.38 13.05
N GLU A 76 -18.59 -0.45 14.01
CA GLU A 76 -19.59 -0.59 15.08
C GLU A 76 -21.00 -0.95 14.59
N ASP A 77 -21.49 -0.26 13.56
CA ASP A 77 -22.69 -0.71 12.83
C ASP A 77 -22.26 -1.77 11.80
N SER A 78 -22.43 -3.04 12.17
CA SER A 78 -22.07 -4.22 11.37
C SER A 78 -22.59 -4.25 9.92
N SER A 79 -23.41 -3.28 9.51
CA SER A 79 -23.85 -3.03 8.14
C SER A 79 -22.72 -2.53 7.21
N LYS A 80 -21.64 -1.97 7.76
CA LYS A 80 -20.49 -1.43 7.02
C LYS A 80 -19.18 -2.11 7.43
N SER A 81 -18.19 -2.04 6.56
CA SER A 81 -16.82 -2.50 6.79
C SER A 81 -15.82 -1.48 6.28
N ARG A 82 -14.66 -1.43 6.92
CA ARG A 82 -13.53 -0.60 6.49
C ARG A 82 -12.50 -1.49 5.81
N ILE A 83 -12.16 -1.16 4.58
CA ILE A 83 -11.03 -1.72 3.87
C ILE A 83 -9.89 -0.70 3.94
N THR A 84 -8.75 -1.12 4.50
CA THR A 84 -7.50 -0.36 4.44
C THR A 84 -6.62 -0.99 3.36
N LEU A 85 -6.24 -0.21 2.36
CA LEU A 85 -5.41 -0.59 1.23
C LEU A 85 -4.14 0.23 1.26
N VAL A 86 -2.99 -0.43 1.25
CA VAL A 86 -1.70 0.23 1.03
C VAL A 86 -1.23 -0.12 -0.36
N ILE A 87 -0.95 0.91 -1.16
CA ILE A 87 -0.47 0.76 -2.53
C ILE A 87 0.80 1.58 -2.77
N GLU A 88 1.63 1.12 -3.70
CA GLU A 88 2.81 1.84 -4.16
C GLU A 88 2.65 2.14 -5.65
N GLU A 89 2.30 3.38 -5.96
CA GLU A 89 1.97 3.81 -7.31
C GLU A 89 2.46 5.25 -7.55
N PRO A 90 2.69 5.65 -8.81
CA PRO A 90 2.80 7.07 -9.16
C PRO A 90 1.52 7.83 -8.82
N GLU A 91 1.61 9.15 -8.61
CA GLU A 91 0.44 9.99 -8.27
C GLU A 91 -0.78 9.76 -9.19
N PRO A 92 -0.63 9.69 -10.54
CA PRO A 92 -1.77 9.38 -11.41
C PRO A 92 -2.39 8.00 -11.17
N GLY A 93 -1.58 7.02 -10.75
CA GLY A 93 -2.03 5.66 -10.39
C GLY A 93 -2.85 5.66 -9.10
N ILE A 94 -2.40 6.40 -8.08
CA ILE A 94 -3.11 6.56 -6.81
C ILE A 94 -4.47 7.26 -7.03
N GLU A 95 -4.48 8.37 -7.78
CA GLU A 95 -5.73 9.06 -8.14
C GLU A 95 -6.69 8.16 -8.92
N GLN A 96 -6.15 7.36 -9.84
CA GLN A 96 -6.94 6.40 -10.58
C GLN A 96 -7.51 5.31 -9.65
N ALA A 97 -6.72 4.77 -8.72
CA ALA A 97 -7.19 3.78 -7.75
C ALA A 97 -8.36 4.32 -6.92
N LYS A 98 -8.22 5.54 -6.36
CA LYS A 98 -9.29 6.24 -5.63
C LYS A 98 -10.53 6.43 -6.49
N LYS A 99 -10.36 6.90 -7.73
CA LYS A 99 -11.47 7.13 -8.66
C LYS A 99 -12.21 5.84 -9.03
N GLN A 100 -11.49 4.73 -9.20
CA GLN A 100 -12.10 3.46 -9.55
C GLN A 100 -12.82 2.82 -8.36
N LEU A 101 -12.27 2.93 -7.15
CA LEU A 101 -12.95 2.50 -5.93
C LEU A 101 -14.29 3.21 -5.76
N ARG A 102 -14.33 4.54 -5.93
CA ARG A 102 -15.57 5.35 -5.84
C ARG A 102 -16.65 4.97 -6.85
N LYS A 103 -16.32 4.21 -7.91
CA LYS A 103 -17.29 3.75 -8.91
C LYS A 103 -17.94 2.42 -8.55
N LEU A 104 -17.41 1.69 -7.57
CA LEU A 104 -18.00 0.45 -7.11
C LEU A 104 -19.26 0.77 -6.30
N LEU A 105 -20.39 0.17 -6.68
CA LEU A 105 -21.67 0.34 -5.99
C LEU A 105 -21.62 0.08 -4.47
N PRO A 106 -20.88 -0.91 -3.94
CA PRO A 106 -20.83 -1.13 -2.49
C PRO A 106 -19.92 -0.15 -1.74
N VAL A 107 -19.16 0.72 -2.43
CA VAL A 107 -18.25 1.68 -1.79
C VAL A 107 -19.02 2.94 -1.40
N VAL A 108 -19.01 3.26 -0.11
CA VAL A 108 -19.66 4.43 0.49
C VAL A 108 -18.75 5.65 0.40
N SER A 109 -17.47 5.50 0.76
CA SER A 109 -16.48 6.58 0.71
C SER A 109 -15.06 6.04 0.51
N VAL A 110 -14.18 6.90 -0.02
CA VAL A 110 -12.76 6.59 -0.22
C VAL A 110 -11.93 7.80 0.18
N THR A 111 -11.13 7.61 1.23
CA THR A 111 -10.24 8.61 1.81
C THR A 111 -8.80 8.15 1.66
N GLU A 112 -7.92 9.05 1.24
CA GLU A 112 -6.48 8.85 1.40
C GLU A 112 -6.06 9.39 2.77
N LEU A 113 -5.43 8.55 3.56
CA LEU A 113 -4.97 8.93 4.89
C LEU A 113 -3.63 9.69 4.81
N PRO A 114 -3.44 10.73 5.63
CA PRO A 114 -2.17 11.44 5.70
C PRO A 114 -1.07 10.53 6.26
N GLU A 115 0.19 10.90 6.01
CA GLU A 115 1.35 10.12 6.46
C GLU A 115 1.40 9.94 7.98
N ASP A 116 0.89 10.90 8.74
CA ASP A 116 0.85 10.86 10.20
C ASP A 116 -0.38 10.12 10.76
N ALA A 117 -1.22 9.52 9.90
CA ALA A 117 -2.30 8.64 10.35
C ALA A 117 -1.79 7.53 11.28
N SER A 118 -2.65 7.11 12.20
CA SER A 118 -2.35 6.01 13.12
C SER A 118 -2.35 4.70 12.35
N GLN A 119 -1.17 4.22 11.97
CA GLN A 119 -0.97 2.96 11.23
C GLN A 119 -0.39 1.88 12.17
N ARG A 120 -1.01 0.71 12.16
CA ARG A 120 -0.59 -0.46 12.95
C ARG A 120 -0.74 -1.76 12.16
N GLU A 121 0.12 -2.70 12.48
CA GLU A 121 0.10 -4.06 11.96
C GLU A 121 0.39 -5.03 13.12
N LEU A 122 -0.22 -6.21 13.06
CA LEU A 122 0.06 -7.34 13.95
C LEU A 122 0.72 -8.46 13.14
N ALA A 123 1.74 -9.08 13.73
CA ALA A 123 2.38 -10.27 13.20
C ALA A 123 2.41 -11.37 14.26
N LEU A 124 2.16 -12.61 13.83
CA LEU A 124 2.49 -13.81 14.60
C LEU A 124 3.69 -14.47 13.94
N ILE A 125 4.74 -14.69 14.72
CA ILE A 125 6.02 -15.23 14.27
C ILE A 125 6.29 -16.50 15.07
N LYS A 126 6.29 -17.65 14.38
CA LYS A 126 6.60 -18.95 14.97
C LYS A 126 8.06 -19.29 14.71
N VAL A 127 8.83 -19.50 15.77
CA VAL A 127 10.26 -19.78 15.75
C VAL A 127 10.61 -21.06 16.50
N GLY A 128 11.81 -21.58 16.29
CA GLY A 128 12.32 -22.73 17.04
C GLY A 128 12.49 -22.43 18.53
N SER A 129 12.21 -23.40 19.39
CA SER A 129 12.29 -23.27 20.85
C SER A 129 13.65 -23.63 21.45
N THR A 130 14.71 -23.79 20.65
CA THR A 130 16.03 -24.25 21.13
C THR A 130 16.66 -23.31 22.15
N ARG A 131 16.35 -22.01 22.07
CA ARG A 131 16.86 -20.95 22.95
C ARG A 131 15.69 -20.09 23.46
N PRO A 132 14.83 -20.62 24.34
CA PRO A 132 13.55 -19.98 24.70
C PRO A 132 13.75 -18.65 25.44
N ASP A 133 14.80 -18.54 26.26
CA ASP A 133 15.12 -17.30 26.99
C ASP A 133 15.56 -16.17 26.04
N GLU A 134 16.31 -16.50 24.98
CA GLU A 134 16.73 -15.53 23.97
C GLU A 134 15.56 -15.09 23.09
N VAL A 135 14.68 -16.02 22.70
CA VAL A 135 13.43 -15.71 21.99
C VAL A 135 12.59 -14.73 22.82
N ARG A 136 12.48 -14.96 24.13
CA ARG A 136 11.77 -14.05 25.04
C ARG A 136 12.43 -12.68 25.13
N ALA A 137 13.75 -12.63 25.26
CA ALA A 137 14.48 -11.36 25.32
C ALA A 137 14.30 -10.53 24.04
N VAL A 138 14.33 -11.17 22.87
CA VAL A 138 14.04 -10.50 21.59
C VAL A 138 12.57 -10.05 21.54
N ALA A 139 11.62 -10.88 21.96
CA ALA A 139 10.22 -10.48 22.06
C ALA A 139 10.05 -9.21 22.91
N ASP A 140 10.65 -9.17 24.10
CA ASP A 140 10.58 -8.03 25.01
C ASP A 140 11.14 -6.73 24.37
N MET A 141 12.21 -6.82 23.56
CA MET A 141 12.77 -5.65 22.83
C MET A 141 11.79 -5.02 21.83
N TYR A 142 10.86 -5.82 21.29
CA TYR A 142 9.85 -5.37 20.33
C TYR A 142 8.46 -5.25 20.97
N ASP A 143 8.35 -5.18 22.31
CA ASP A 143 7.08 -5.23 23.05
C ASP A 143 6.17 -6.40 22.61
N GLY A 144 6.79 -7.51 22.20
CA GLY A 144 6.12 -8.72 21.74
C GLY A 144 5.71 -9.62 22.90
N GLN A 145 4.74 -10.49 22.66
CA GLN A 145 4.23 -11.43 23.65
C GLN A 145 4.30 -12.86 23.13
N ALA A 146 4.86 -13.78 23.90
CA ALA A 146 4.76 -15.21 23.59
C ALA A 146 3.31 -15.67 23.82
N VAL A 147 2.60 -15.96 22.73
CA VAL A 147 1.19 -16.40 22.76
C VAL A 147 1.06 -17.92 22.80
N ASP A 148 2.12 -18.64 22.41
CA ASP A 148 2.22 -20.10 22.51
C ASP A 148 3.68 -20.52 22.73
N ALA A 149 3.87 -21.56 23.54
CA ALA A 149 5.19 -22.12 23.84
C ALA A 149 5.10 -23.65 23.91
N GLY A 150 5.56 -24.30 22.85
CA GLY A 150 5.64 -25.75 22.73
C GLY A 150 7.05 -26.29 22.98
N ARG A 151 7.20 -27.61 22.85
CA ARG A 151 8.50 -28.29 23.01
C ARG A 151 9.48 -27.95 21.90
N GLU A 152 8.98 -27.71 20.69
CA GLU A 152 9.81 -27.50 19.49
C GLU A 152 9.73 -26.06 18.95
N THR A 153 8.65 -25.33 19.27
CA THR A 153 8.40 -23.99 18.74
C THR A 153 7.85 -23.04 19.78
N ILE A 154 8.07 -21.74 19.57
CA ILE A 154 7.45 -20.64 20.30
C ILE A 154 6.78 -19.72 19.28
N THR A 155 5.56 -19.27 19.57
CA THR A 155 4.88 -18.27 18.74
C THR A 155 4.84 -16.93 19.48
N VAL A 156 5.37 -15.89 18.86
CA VAL A 156 5.40 -14.52 19.38
C VAL A 156 4.45 -13.65 18.57
N GLU A 157 3.59 -12.91 19.27
CA GLU A 157 2.81 -11.81 18.72
C GLU A 157 3.61 -10.51 18.84
N VAL A 158 3.68 -9.73 17.77
CA VAL A 158 4.24 -8.38 17.77
C VAL A 158 3.25 -7.44 17.10
N THR A 159 2.98 -6.30 17.73
CA THR A 159 2.14 -5.24 17.17
C THR A 159 2.93 -3.93 17.08
N GLY A 160 2.85 -3.23 15.95
CA GLY A 160 3.66 -2.04 15.73
C GLY A 160 3.42 -1.32 14.41
N SER A 161 4.31 -0.39 14.06
CA SER A 161 4.41 0.10 12.68
C SER A 161 4.99 -0.99 11.78
N LYS A 162 4.80 -0.86 10.47
CA LYS A 162 5.40 -1.76 9.48
C LYS A 162 6.90 -1.95 9.71
N GLN A 163 7.63 -0.85 9.96
CA GLN A 163 9.08 -0.88 10.20
C GLN A 163 9.45 -1.66 11.47
N LYS A 164 8.63 -1.54 12.54
CA LYS A 164 8.83 -2.31 13.77
C LYS A 164 8.60 -3.79 13.53
N ILE A 165 7.57 -4.15 12.76
CA ILE A 165 7.29 -5.55 12.40
C ILE A 165 8.41 -6.11 11.54
N ASP A 166 8.84 -5.41 10.49
CA ASP A 166 9.94 -5.84 9.62
C ASP A 166 11.22 -6.09 10.44
N ALA A 167 11.59 -5.15 11.32
CA ALA A 167 12.76 -5.31 12.19
C ALA A 167 12.62 -6.47 13.20
N ALA A 168 11.41 -6.73 13.71
CA ALA A 168 11.17 -7.87 14.59
C ALA A 168 11.35 -9.19 13.84
N VAL A 169 10.81 -9.30 12.62
CA VAL A 169 10.97 -10.49 11.77
C VAL A 169 12.45 -10.75 11.50
N ASP A 170 13.21 -9.73 11.11
CA ASP A 170 14.66 -9.86 10.89
C ASP A 170 15.39 -10.32 12.16
N ALA A 171 15.00 -9.81 13.34
CA ALA A 171 15.58 -10.24 14.61
C ALA A 171 15.21 -11.69 14.96
N PHE A 172 14.00 -12.15 14.64
CA PHE A 172 13.55 -13.52 14.91
C PHE A 172 14.12 -14.56 13.94
N ASP A 173 14.62 -14.16 12.78
CA ASP A 173 15.24 -15.05 11.78
C ASP A 173 16.37 -15.90 12.37
N GLN A 174 17.13 -15.35 13.33
CA GLN A 174 18.21 -16.06 14.02
C GLN A 174 17.76 -17.32 14.79
N PHE A 175 16.47 -17.47 15.10
CA PHE A 175 15.91 -18.63 15.78
C PHE A 175 15.30 -19.66 14.83
N GLY A 176 15.35 -19.39 13.52
CA GLY A 176 14.68 -20.18 12.49
C GLY A 176 13.17 -19.93 12.53
N ILE A 177 12.69 -19.05 11.65
CA ILE A 177 11.26 -18.82 11.48
C ILE A 177 10.65 -20.03 10.75
N HIS A 178 9.70 -20.69 11.40
CA HIS A 178 8.93 -21.78 10.82
C HIS A 178 7.74 -21.25 10.03
N GLU A 179 7.00 -20.30 10.62
CA GLU A 179 5.80 -19.72 10.03
C GLU A 179 5.66 -18.25 10.43
N ILE A 180 5.07 -17.45 9.55
CA ILE A 180 4.71 -16.07 9.83
C ILE A 180 3.35 -15.75 9.21
N VAL A 181 2.54 -14.99 9.95
CA VAL A 181 1.36 -14.33 9.41
C VAL A 181 1.34 -12.87 9.84
N ARG A 182 0.90 -12.01 8.93
CA ARG A 182 0.84 -10.55 9.08
C ARG A 182 -0.58 -10.10 8.73
N THR A 183 -1.15 -9.18 9.50
CA THR A 183 -2.52 -8.70 9.27
C THR A 183 -2.65 -7.71 8.12
N GLY A 184 -1.54 -7.15 7.64
CA GLY A 184 -1.54 -5.93 6.86
C GLY A 184 -1.77 -4.68 7.73
N THR A 185 -1.72 -3.51 7.10
CA THR A 185 -1.88 -2.23 7.80
C THR A 185 -3.35 -1.97 8.13
N ALA A 186 -3.67 -1.85 9.41
CA ALA A 186 -4.85 -1.15 9.89
C ALA A 186 -4.52 0.33 10.08
N ALA A 187 -5.39 1.23 9.63
CA ALA A 187 -5.14 2.66 9.72
C ALA A 187 -6.40 3.48 10.02
N LEU A 188 -6.21 4.53 10.84
CA LEU A 188 -7.22 5.55 11.12
C LEU A 188 -6.59 6.93 11.10
N SER A 189 -7.37 7.94 10.73
CA SER A 189 -7.03 9.35 10.91
C SER A 189 -6.65 9.63 12.37
N ARG A 190 -5.75 10.59 12.58
CA ARG A 190 -5.27 10.97 13.91
C ARG A 190 -6.16 12.05 14.52
N GLY A 191 -6.25 12.09 15.85
CA GLY A 191 -6.91 13.17 16.56
C GLY A 191 -8.44 13.11 16.44
N ALA A 192 -9.06 14.27 16.23
CA ALA A 192 -10.51 14.40 16.11
C ALA A 192 -11.01 14.19 14.67
N ASP A 193 -10.11 13.94 13.72
CA ASP A 193 -10.47 13.75 12.32
C ASP A 193 -11.07 12.36 12.11
N TYR A 194 -12.19 12.31 11.39
CA TYR A 194 -12.81 11.05 11.00
C TYR A 194 -12.11 10.47 9.76
N THR A 195 -11.95 9.15 9.74
CA THR A 195 -11.31 8.47 8.61
C THR A 195 -12.23 8.42 7.39
N ALA A 196 -13.52 8.26 7.62
CA ALA A 196 -14.52 8.35 6.57
C ALA A 196 -15.25 9.69 6.70
N THR A 197 -15.04 10.58 5.75
CA THR A 197 -15.78 11.85 5.66
C THR A 197 -16.74 11.79 4.49
N THR A 198 -17.95 12.31 4.68
CA THR A 198 -18.83 12.68 3.56
C THR A 198 -18.23 13.89 2.83
N PRO A 199 -18.69 14.22 1.61
CA PRO A 199 -18.23 15.43 0.91
C PRO A 199 -18.35 16.72 1.72
N ASP A 200 -19.26 16.76 2.70
CA ASP A 200 -19.51 17.90 3.59
C ASP A 200 -18.71 17.85 4.90
N GLY A 201 -17.78 16.89 5.05
CA GLY A 201 -16.90 16.76 6.22
C GLY A 201 -17.53 16.09 7.44
N ALA A 202 -18.77 15.63 7.35
CA ALA A 202 -19.42 14.87 8.42
C ALA A 202 -18.90 13.42 8.46
N PRO A 203 -18.94 12.74 9.62
CA PRO A 203 -18.61 11.32 9.70
C PRO A 203 -19.48 10.51 8.73
N ALA A 204 -18.87 9.71 7.86
CA ALA A 204 -19.62 8.77 7.00
C ALA A 204 -19.94 7.43 7.71
N ASP A 205 -19.45 7.29 8.94
CA ASP A 205 -19.64 6.11 9.76
C ASP A 205 -21.08 6.06 10.35
N ASP A 206 -21.78 7.20 10.46
CA ASP A 206 -23.20 7.33 10.85
C ASP A 206 -24.21 6.80 9.80
#